data_AF-A0A4D7JSX1-F1
#
_entry.id   AF-A0A4D7JSX1-F1
#
_cell.length_a   1.000
_cell.length_b   1.000
_cell.length_c   1.000
_cell.angle_alpha   90.00
_cell.angle_beta   90.00
_cell.angle_gamma   90.00
#
_symmetry.space_group_name_H-M   'P 1'
#
loop_
_entity.id
_entity.type
_entity.pdbx_description
1 polymer ?
#
loop_
_entity_poly.entity_id
_entity_poly.type
_entity_poly.pdbx_seq_one_letter_code
_entity_poly.pdbx_strand_id
1 'polypeptide(L)' 'MEKLKKDKLRPVEITTKKGSVKNGYFHRFVYVTDEKYSAPRVLIELTNGKLTMVDPDDVKFTDRE' A
#
# COMPACT_ATOMS: atom_id res chain seq x y z
N MET A 1 22.22 -2.23 8.04
CA MET A 1 21.06 -2.61 8.88
C MET A 1 19.70 -2.49 8.16
N GLU A 2 19.63 -2.18 6.86
CA GLU A 2 18.36 -1.85 6.18
C GLU A 2 17.66 -3.03 5.47
N LYS A 3 18.40 -4.13 5.21
CA LYS A 3 17.88 -5.28 4.44
C LYS A 3 16.90 -6.17 5.23
N LEU A 4 17.01 -6.20 6.55
CA LEU A 4 16.24 -7.11 7.43
C LEU A 4 14.75 -6.75 7.61
N LYS A 5 14.30 -5.56 7.20
CA LYS A 5 12.87 -5.16 7.31
C LYS A 5 12.03 -5.57 6.10
N LYS A 6 12.64 -5.74 4.92
CA LYS A 6 11.91 -6.10 3.69
C LYS A 6 11.31 -7.50 3.75
N ASP A 7 11.93 -8.41 4.51
CA ASP A 7 11.48 -9.81 4.64
C ASP A 7 10.21 -10.00 5.48
N LYS A 8 9.56 -8.93 5.98
CA LYS A 8 8.34 -9.02 6.81
C LYS A 8 7.11 -8.32 6.26
N LEU A 9 7.24 -7.52 5.20
CA LEU A 9 6.10 -6.78 4.67
C LEU A 9 5.33 -7.66 3.69
N ARG A 10 4.00 -7.66 3.82
CA ARG A 10 3.14 -8.51 3.00
C ARG A 10 3.08 -7.94 1.58
N PRO A 11 3.31 -8.75 0.54
CA PRO A 11 3.21 -8.30 -0.84
C PRO A 11 1.75 -7.99 -1.20
N VAL A 12 1.58 -6.95 -2.02
CA VAL A 12 0.28 -6.49 -2.48
C VAL A 12 0.31 -6.13 -3.97
N GLU A 13 -0.83 -6.38 -4.60
CA GLU A 13 -1.19 -5.85 -5.91
C GLU A 13 -2.13 -4.65 -5.72
N ILE A 14 -1.92 -3.58 -6.49
CA ILE A 14 -2.69 -2.35 -6.45
C ILE A 14 -3.35 -2.16 -7.82
N THR A 15 -4.68 -2.19 -7.86
CA THR A 15 -5.44 -1.89 -9.08
C THR A 15 -5.90 -0.44 -9.03
N THR A 16 -5.30 0.42 -9.84
CA THR A 16 -5.71 1.82 -9.92
C THR A 16 -7.06 1.97 -10.64
N LYS A 17 -7.77 3.08 -10.42
CA LYS A 17 -9.00 3.45 -11.17
C LYS A 17 -8.89 3.42 -12.71
N LYS A 18 -7.68 3.50 -13.26
CA LYS A 18 -7.41 3.41 -14.70
C LYS A 18 -7.15 1.97 -15.18
N GLY A 19 -7.35 0.97 -14.32
CA GLY A 19 -7.04 -0.44 -14.59
C GLY A 19 -5.55 -0.78 -14.58
N SER A 20 -4.66 0.19 -14.31
CA SER A 20 -3.23 -0.11 -14.20
C SER A 20 -2.93 -0.85 -12.90
N VAL A 21 -2.17 -1.94 -13.02
CA VAL A 21 -1.75 -2.79 -11.90
C VAL A 21 -0.34 -2.44 -11.47
N LYS A 22 -0.13 -2.25 -10.18
CA LYS A 22 1.20 -2.00 -9.57
C LYS A 22 1.44 -2.96 -8.43
N ASN A 23 2.71 -3.32 -8.23
CA ASN A 23 3.12 -4.19 -7.13
C ASN A 23 3.86 -3.40 -6.06
N GLY A 24 3.71 -3.85 -4.81
CA GLY A 24 4.41 -3.25 -3.67
C GLY A 24 4.27 -4.09 -2.42
N TYR A 25 4.58 -3.46 -1.29
CA TYR A 25 4.57 -4.06 0.03
C TYR A 25 3.72 -3.23 0.98
N PHE A 26 2.77 -3.88 1.66
CA PHE A 26 1.91 -3.25 2.65
C PHE A 26 2.71 -2.84 3.88
N HIS A 27 2.58 -1.56 4.28
CA HIS A 27 3.14 -1.06 5.54
C HIS A 27 2.09 -1.05 6.65
N ARG A 28 1.06 -0.20 6.51
CA ARG A 28 0.02 0.03 7.52
C ARG A 28 -1.18 0.77 6.93
N PHE A 29 -2.31 0.70 7.62
CA PHE A 29 -3.39 1.67 7.43
C PHE A 29 -3.00 3.02 8.04
N VAL A 30 -3.38 4.11 7.38
CA VAL A 30 -3.20 5.49 7.84
C VAL A 30 -4.50 6.25 7.65
N TYR A 31 -4.75 7.26 8.49
CA TYR A 31 -5.86 8.18 8.31
C TYR A 31 -5.35 9.49 7.75
N VAL A 32 -5.94 9.95 6.66
CA VAL A 32 -5.70 11.28 6.12
C VAL A 32 -6.87 12.16 6.56
N THR A 33 -6.55 13.20 7.31
CA THR A 33 -7.51 14.19 7.81
C THR A 33 -7.58 15.36 6.83
N ASP A 34 -8.78 15.71 6.39
CA ASP A 34 -9.08 17.03 5.83
C ASP A 34 -9.82 17.89 6.87
N GLU A 35 -10.19 19.13 6.52
CA GLU A 35 -10.83 20.07 7.46
C GLU A 35 -12.18 19.58 8.03
N LYS A 36 -12.79 18.52 7.46
CA LYS A 36 -14.13 18.05 7.84
C LYS A 36 -14.21 16.55 8.14
N TYR A 37 -13.33 15.73 7.59
CA TYR A 37 -13.40 14.28 7.66
C TYR A 37 -12.02 13.62 7.74
N SER A 38 -12.01 12.38 8.25
CA SER A 38 -10.85 11.49 8.20
C SER A 38 -11.16 10.32 7.28
N ALA A 39 -10.33 10.11 6.25
CA ALA A 39 -10.47 8.99 5.34
C ALA A 39 -9.34 7.96 5.56
N PRO A 40 -9.66 6.65 5.65
CA PRO A 40 -8.63 5.63 5.71
C PRO A 40 -7.90 5.52 4.37
N ARG A 41 -6.60 5.28 4.44
CA ARG A 41 -5.70 5.00 3.31
C ARG A 41 -4.76 3.86 3.68
N VAL A 42 -4.18 3.23 2.66
CA VAL A 42 -3.14 2.22 2.84
C VAL A 42 -1.80 2.80 2.44
N LEU A 43 -0.82 2.74 3.34
CA LEU A 43 0.56 3.08 3.02
C LEU A 43 1.25 1.85 2.41
N ILE A 44 1.79 2.02 1.20
CA ILE A 44 2.47 0.98 0.42
C ILE A 44 3.85 1.48 0.00
N GLU A 45 4.84 0.60 0.03
CA GLU A 45 6.13 0.79 -0.62
C GLU A 45 6.12 0.08 -1.97
N LEU A 46 6.22 0.85 -3.05
CA LEU A 46 6.35 0.33 -4.39
C LEU A 46 7.69 -0.39 -4.57
N THR A 47 7.79 -1.27 -5.56
CA THR A 47 9.02 -2.03 -5.84
C THR A 47 10.25 -1.14 -6.13
N ASN A 48 10.04 0.10 -6.56
CA ASN A 48 11.09 1.11 -6.75
C ASN A 48 11.49 1.85 -5.44
N GLY A 49 10.97 1.43 -4.29
CA GLY A 49 11.24 2.03 -2.98
C GLY A 49 10.39 3.26 -2.65
N LYS A 50 9.54 3.74 -3.57
CA LYS A 50 8.68 4.90 -3.32
C LYS A 50 7.52 4.53 -2.38
N LEU A 51 7.34 5.31 -1.32
CA LEU A 51 6.13 5.27 -0.49
C LEU A 51 4.97 5.99 -1.19
N THR A 52 3.80 5.36 -1.17
CA THR A 52 2.55 5.94 -1.70
C THR A 52 1.38 5.56 -0.82
N MET A 53 0.37 6.43 -0.79
CA MET A 53 -0.93 6.13 -0.18
C MET A 53 -1.92 5.78 -1.28
N VAL A 54 -2.73 4.76 -1.04
CA VAL A 54 -3.79 4.33 -1.95
C VAL A 54 -5.10 4.10 -1.20
N ASP A 55 -6.18 3.96 -1.95
CA ASP A 55 -7.46 3.54 -1.40
C ASP A 55 -7.39 2.08 -0.91
N PRO A 56 -7.94 1.74 0.26
CA PRO A 56 -7.99 0.34 0.71
C PRO A 56 -8.64 -0.61 -0.31
N ASP A 57 -9.65 -0.14 -1.03
CA ASP A 57 -10.38 -0.95 -2.01
C ASP A 57 -9.55 -1.30 -3.25
N ASP A 58 -8.46 -0.57 -3.49
CA ASP A 58 -7.55 -0.80 -4.61
C ASP A 58 -6.49 -1.88 -4.29
N VAL A 59 -6.45 -2.43 -3.07
CA VAL A 59 -5.33 -3.26 -2.56
C VAL A 59 -5.73 -4.72 -2.38
N LYS A 60 -4.98 -5.64 -2.99
CA LYS A 60 -5.11 -7.08 -2.82
C LYS A 60 -3.81 -7.67 -2.27
N PHE A 61 -3.88 -8.41 -1.15
CA PHE A 61 -2.74 -9.19 -0.65
C PHE A 61 -2.50 -10.42 -1.54
N THR A 62 -1.23 -10.69 -1.87
CA THR A 62 -0.85 -11.78 -2.80
C THR A 62 -0.13 -12.94 -2.10
N ASP A 63 0.05 -12.88 -0.79
CA ASP A 63 0.72 -13.91 0.01
C ASP A 63 -0.21 -15.03 0.51
N ARG A 64 -1.50 -14.97 0.18
CA ARG A 64 -2.48 -16.01 0.46
C ARG A 64 -3.40 -16.13 -0.75
N GLU A 65 -3.21 -17.19 -1.52
CA GLU A 65 -4.22 -17.74 -2.43
C GLU A 65 -5.07 -18.78 -1.69
#